data_AF-A0AA39XHV3-F1
#
_entry.id   AF-A0AA39XHV3-F1
#
_cell.length_a   1.000
_cell.length_b   1.000
_cell.length_c   1.000
_cell.angle_alpha   90.00
_cell.angle_beta   90.00
_cell.angle_gamma   90.00
#
_symmetry.space_group_name_H-M   'P 1'
#
loop_
_entity.id
_entity.type
_entity.pdbx_description
1 polymer ?
#
loop_
_entity_poly.entity_id
_entity_poly.type
_entity_poly.pdbx_seq_one_letter_code
_entity_poly.pdbx_strand_id
1 'polypeptide(L)' 'MCRNIAFTGSCTRCAGVFTWWELSQELRCLEAKNAGAFGQCRRGVQTEEHSFDQECESCAVDCDQDEGYGG' A
#
# COMPACT_ATOMS: atom_id res chain seq x y z
N MET A 1 -18.01 -4.19 -9.35
CA MET A 1 -16.67 -3.64 -9.66
C MET A 1 -15.74 -4.06 -8.55
N CYS A 2 -14.49 -4.35 -8.86
CA CYS A 2 -13.50 -4.56 -7.82
C CYS A 2 -12.87 -3.21 -7.46
N ARG A 3 -12.41 -3.06 -6.23
CA ARG A 3 -11.77 -1.83 -5.74
C ARG A 3 -10.38 -2.17 -5.23
N ASN A 4 -9.39 -1.36 -5.59
CA ASN A 4 -8.05 -1.39 -5.05
C ASN A 4 -7.83 -0.08 -4.28
N ILE A 5 -7.34 -0.16 -3.06
CA ILE A 5 -7.02 1.01 -2.23
C ILE A 5 -5.50 1.08 -2.15
N ALA A 6 -4.91 2.13 -2.71
CA ALA A 6 -3.47 2.37 -2.64
C ALA A 6 -3.18 3.50 -1.65
N PHE A 7 -2.18 3.31 -0.80
CA PHE A 7 -1.74 4.34 0.15
C PHE A 7 -0.52 5.04 -0.43
N THR A 8 -0.64 6.35 -0.65
CA THR A 8 0.38 7.19 -1.28
C THR A 8 0.57 8.46 -0.48
N GLY A 9 1.80 8.91 -0.33
CA GLY A 9 2.09 10.09 0.47
C GLY A 9 3.57 10.34 0.58
N SER A 10 3.92 11.28 1.45
CA SER A 10 5.30 11.74 1.61
C SER A 10 5.98 11.10 2.81
N CYS A 11 7.26 10.78 2.65
CA CYS A 11 8.10 10.36 3.76
C CYS A 11 8.38 11.54 4.67
N THR A 12 8.03 11.41 5.95
CA THR A 12 8.24 12.47 6.96
C THR A 12 9.72 12.78 7.21
N ARG A 13 10.65 11.92 6.76
CA ARG A 13 12.10 12.06 6.95
C ARG A 13 12.82 12.59 5.73
N CYS A 14 12.64 11.96 4.57
CA CYS A 14 13.35 12.33 3.34
C CYS A 14 12.49 13.15 2.37
N ALA A 15 11.23 13.42 2.70
CA ALA A 15 10.24 14.14 1.87
C ALA A 15 10.00 13.51 0.48
N GLY A 16 10.49 12.30 0.23
CA GLY A 16 10.20 11.54 -0.98
C GLY A 16 8.73 11.09 -1.01
N VAL A 17 8.16 10.96 -2.20
CA VAL A 17 6.80 10.42 -2.38
C VAL A 17 6.89 8.91 -2.56
N PHE A 18 6.16 8.17 -1.74
CA PHE A 18 6.14 6.71 -1.75
C PHE A 18 4.71 6.18 -1.84
N THR A 19 4.61 4.97 -2.38
CA THR A 19 3.38 4.17 -2.37
C THR A 19 3.62 2.95 -1.50
N TRP A 20 2.81 2.78 -0.45
CA TRP A 20 2.86 1.64 0.44
C TRP A 20 2.01 0.50 -0.12
N TRP A 21 2.59 -0.25 -1.06
CA TRP A 21 1.93 -1.38 -1.72
C TRP A 21 1.55 -2.49 -0.74
N GLU A 22 2.32 -2.68 0.32
CA GLU A 22 2.02 -3.66 1.38
C GLU A 22 0.74 -3.33 2.16
N LEU A 23 0.40 -2.05 2.27
CA LEU A 23 -0.82 -1.57 2.91
C LEU A 23 -2.00 -1.54 1.95
N SER A 24 -1.75 -1.76 0.65
CA SER A 24 -2.79 -1.71 -0.37
C SER A 24 -3.82 -2.82 -0.15
N GLN A 25 -5.10 -2.49 -0.39
CA GLN A 25 -6.21 -3.41 -0.13
C GLN A 25 -7.00 -3.70 -1.40
N GLU A 26 -7.08 -4.99 -1.73
CA GLU A 26 -7.86 -5.49 -2.86
C GLU A 26 -9.24 -5.99 -2.42
N LEU A 27 -10.28 -5.24 -2.78
CA LEU A 27 -11.68 -5.58 -2.56
C LEU A 27 -12.29 -6.17 -3.84
N ARG A 28 -12.38 -7.51 -3.87
CA ARG A 28 -12.99 -8.24 -5.00
C ARG A 28 -14.52 -8.14 -4.96
N CYS A 29 -15.17 -7.86 -6.08
CA CYS A 29 -16.62 -8.09 -6.16
C CYS A 29 -16.95 -9.59 -6.21
N LEU A 30 -18.24 -9.93 -6.02
CA LEU A 30 -18.72 -11.31 -6.10
C LEU A 30 -18.35 -11.99 -7.43
N GLU A 31 -18.43 -11.27 -8.55
CA GLU A 31 -18.06 -11.82 -9.87
C GLU A 31 -16.59 -12.22 -9.93
N ALA A 32 -15.67 -11.35 -9.47
CA ALA A 32 -14.24 -11.63 -9.45
C ALA A 32 -13.87 -12.69 -8.40
N LYS A 33 -14.62 -12.80 -7.30
CA LYS A 33 -14.48 -13.92 -6.35
C LYS A 33 -14.85 -15.25 -7.02
N ASN A 34 -15.97 -15.29 -7.72
CA ASN A 34 -16.44 -16.48 -8.43
C ASN A 34 -15.54 -16.86 -9.61
N ALA A 35 -14.88 -15.89 -10.23
CA ALA A 35 -13.92 -16.10 -11.31
C ALA A 35 -12.49 -16.42 -10.83
N GLY A 36 -12.23 -16.35 -9.51
CA GLY A 36 -10.92 -16.68 -8.92
C GLY A 36 -9.83 -15.62 -9.11
N ALA A 37 -10.02 -14.60 -9.96
CA ALA A 37 -9.02 -13.59 -10.27
C ALA A 37 -9.54 -12.16 -10.03
N PHE A 38 -8.70 -11.32 -9.41
CA PHE A 38 -8.99 -9.89 -9.27
C PHE A 38 -9.01 -9.20 -10.63
N GLY A 39 -9.85 -8.18 -10.79
CA GLY A 39 -10.01 -7.46 -12.06
C GLY A 39 -10.90 -8.12 -13.12
N GLN A 40 -11.34 -9.36 -12.93
CA GLN A 40 -12.32 -10.02 -13.83
C GLN A 40 -13.79 -9.57 -13.62
N CYS A 41 -13.98 -8.47 -12.92
CA CYS A 41 -15.24 -7.80 -12.70
C CYS A 41 -15.71 -7.19 -14.03
N ARG A 42 -16.98 -7.33 -14.44
CA ARG A 42 -17.49 -6.73 -15.70
C ARG A 42 -17.31 -5.21 -15.79
N ARG A 43 -17.27 -4.55 -14.63
CA ARG A 43 -17.07 -3.10 -14.48
C ARG A 43 -15.61 -2.69 -14.28
N GLY A 44 -14.66 -3.63 -14.36
CA GLY A 44 -13.23 -3.39 -14.12
C GLY A 44 -12.85 -3.18 -12.66
N VAL A 45 -11.63 -2.65 -12.47
CA VAL A 45 -11.02 -2.27 -11.18
C VAL A 45 -11.08 -0.76 -11.01
N GLN A 46 -11.55 -0.31 -9.85
CA GLN A 46 -11.42 1.08 -9.43
C GLN A 46 -10.22 1.20 -8.47
N THR A 47 -9.24 2.04 -8.79
CA THR A 47 -8.15 2.37 -7.88
C THR A 47 -8.49 3.65 -7.13
N GLU A 48 -8.37 3.61 -5.81
CA GLU A 48 -8.57 4.75 -4.93
C GLU A 48 -7.27 5.03 -4.17
N GLU A 49 -6.77 6.25 -4.29
CA GLU A 49 -5.54 6.69 -3.63
C GLU A 49 -5.87 7.40 -2.31
N HIS A 50 -5.22 6.97 -1.23
CA HIS A 50 -5.33 7.57 0.09
C HIS A 50 -4.03 8.23 0.47
N SER A 51 -4.12 9.48 0.95
CA SER A 51 -2.99 10.19 1.53
C SER A 51 -2.50 9.46 2.78
N PHE A 52 -1.25 9.03 2.77
CA PHE A 52 -0.61 8.34 3.88
C PHE A 52 0.82 8.84 4.05
N ASP A 53 1.04 9.76 4.98
CA ASP A 53 2.36 10.31 5.27
C ASP A 53 2.98 9.53 6.43
N GLN A 54 3.97 8.68 6.13
CA GLN A 54 4.73 7.89 7.09
C GLN A 54 6.19 7.72 6.65
N GLU A 55 7.03 7.18 7.53
CA GLU A 55 8.41 6.86 7.19
C GLU A 55 8.45 5.75 6.12
N CYS A 56 9.27 5.93 5.09
CA CYS A 56 9.49 4.88 4.10
C CYS A 56 10.35 3.76 4.69
N GLU A 57 10.26 2.56 4.11
CA GLU A 57 11.00 1.38 4.58
C GLU A 57 12.50 1.66 4.78
N SER A 58 13.13 2.40 3.87
CA SER A 58 14.56 2.77 4.00
C SER A 58 14.82 3.65 5.23
N CYS A 59 14.02 4.69 5.45
CA CYS A 59 14.17 5.56 6.62
C CYS A 59 13.81 4.86 7.93
N ALA A 60 12.86 3.92 7.91
CA ALA A 60 12.53 3.09 9.06
C ALA A 60 13.71 2.19 9.44
N VAL A 61 14.39 1.55 8.47
CA VAL A 61 15.58 0.72 8.71
C VAL A 61 16.78 1.52 9.21
N ASP A 62 16.98 2.75 8.73
CA ASP A 62 18.02 3.65 9.26
C ASP A 62 17.73 4.06 10.72
N CYS A 63 16.46 4.15 11.13
CA CYS A 63 16.07 4.44 12.51
C CYS A 63 16.18 3.21 13.42
N ASP A 64 15.83 2.02 12.92
CA ASP A 64 15.89 0.75 13.68
C ASP A 64 17.35 0.34 13.96
N GLN A 65 18.30 0.72 13.09
CA GLN A 65 19.74 0.54 13.33
C GLN A 65 20.28 1.37 14.51
N ASP A 66 19.58 2.42 14.95
CA ASP A 66 19.95 3.20 16.14
C ASP A 66 19.41 2.56 17.45
N GLU A 67 18.45 1.62 17.36
CA GLU A 67 18.02 0.77 18.49
C GLU A 67 18.96 -0.45 18.65
N GLY A 68 20.27 -0.18 18.66
CA GLY A 68 21.32 -1.18 18.86
C GLY A 68 20.99 -2.13 20.01
N TYR A 69 20.61 -3.36 19.66
CA TYR A 69 20.69 -4.50 20.56
C TYR A 69 22.18 -4.77 20.79
N GLY A 70 22.75 -4.04 21.75
CA GLY A 70 24.09 -4.29 22.26
C GLY A 70 24.09 -5.51 23.16
N GLY A 71 24.71 -6.60 22.69
CA GLY A 71 25.23 -7.68 23.54
C GLY A 71 24.36 -8.91 23.67
#